data_AF-A0A1V3N4K8-F1
#
_entry.id   AF-A0A1V3N4K8-F1
#
_cell.length_a   1.000
_cell.length_b   1.000
_cell.length_c   1.000
_cell.angle_alpha   90.00
_cell.angle_beta   90.00
_cell.angle_gamma   90.00
#
_symmetry.space_group_name_H-M   'P 1'
#
loop_
_entity.id
_entity.type
_entity.pdbx_description
1 polymer ?
#
loop_
_entity_poly.entity_id
_entity_poly.type
_entity_poly.pdbx_seq_one_letter_code
_entity_poly.pdbx_strand_id
1 'polypeptide(L)'
;MKKRMIFNSRPSLLLAMAIGLFTVSLQGCRSKDDVQGIAGGTTLVVRVNGVNDHTAGVKGVRASLKRGSSGSGTHVLAERKIYEGEGFDVVASIEAAVPVHRRGDSVAAVAKGGTKAAVPPEVLQSQPMASGVQYRLLIYNASDVNHTAPVVNQVASSGTNLGLMLDAGKTYQWYAVTVNSTTEVPTITSGVVSGADSKGKDLMLAQGTVTTVVGENSLGINFDRMTAQFQLTVDNRGMSGEIQNPAAIVSLLSAGDAPVLKYGDFDIFTSSYSNVNSYSLADVPAPTKGRLMLNYTLYTADTSTVVPAGGLRLKTAGLQIKKLDYFYRPYDATVTFPAKDLVFNNVAFTPQRGGVYKISYELAESGVKVNGKIWARTNAVYLNDPTLKDSLMGFAPLVDKGPFINGRGYYTPVYHLGPLNLGAPLHNPAAGEDPCALVYPQGIWRLPTQAEFEALLPLSSTKTTEFMTATNETGIFGIEYALDAGETALSYYPQRSQQLFFPLWGKWTRPGGTQKRIVNGGCHVSVTSNNVTDISGYYWFRNPDGSTGQFHIKTSYVNRAIGAWTVNTRPDSGDPNTNYTVRCVRAL
;
A
#
# COMPACT_ATOMS: atom_id res chain seq x y z
N MET A 1 26.40 -36.00 54.15
CA MET A 1 25.41 -35.02 54.65
C MET A 1 24.28 -34.88 53.64
N LYS A 2 23.03 -34.79 54.12
CA LYS A 2 21.80 -35.33 53.53
C LYS A 2 21.27 -34.57 52.30
N LYS A 3 20.98 -35.33 51.23
CA LYS A 3 19.89 -35.10 50.27
C LYS A 3 18.60 -35.74 50.82
N ARG A 4 17.45 -35.09 50.64
CA ARG A 4 16.09 -35.67 50.74
C ARG A 4 15.28 -35.14 49.56
N MET A 5 14.84 -35.99 48.61
CA MET A 5 13.60 -36.81 48.59
C MET A 5 12.43 -36.00 47.97
N ILE A 6 11.53 -36.49 47.11
CA ILE A 6 11.21 -37.85 46.60
C ILE A 6 10.35 -37.72 45.31
N PHE A 7 10.47 -38.73 44.45
CA PHE A 7 9.72 -39.11 43.22
C PHE A 7 8.22 -39.42 43.48
N ASN A 8 7.27 -39.57 42.54
CA ASN A 8 7.13 -40.60 41.49
C ASN A 8 5.78 -40.34 40.74
N SER A 9 5.68 -40.32 39.41
CA SER A 9 5.46 -41.42 38.44
C SER A 9 4.02 -41.98 38.30
N ARG A 10 3.52 -41.95 37.05
CA ARG A 10 2.34 -42.65 36.44
C ARG A 10 2.57 -44.20 36.36
N PRO A 11 1.82 -45.05 35.61
CA PRO A 11 0.37 -45.22 35.27
C PRO A 11 -0.16 -46.70 35.39
N SER A 12 -1.41 -46.94 34.94
CA SER A 12 -1.98 -48.13 34.20
C SER A 12 -2.32 -49.49 34.88
N LEU A 13 -3.57 -49.97 34.72
CA LEU A 13 -4.06 -51.26 34.12
C LEU A 13 -5.53 -51.56 34.57
N LEU A 14 -6.51 -51.69 33.65
CA LEU A 14 -7.12 -52.92 33.09
C LEU A 14 -7.93 -53.82 34.06
N LEU A 15 -9.26 -53.93 33.87
CA LEU A 15 -9.99 -55.22 33.89
C LEU A 15 -11.39 -55.09 33.25
N ALA A 16 -11.81 -56.16 32.55
CA ALA A 16 -13.01 -56.30 31.73
C ALA A 16 -14.01 -57.32 32.33
N MET A 17 -15.18 -57.46 31.65
CA MET A 17 -16.31 -58.41 31.80
C MET A 17 -17.42 -58.08 32.81
N ALA A 18 -18.71 -58.34 32.58
CA ALA A 18 -19.55 -58.65 31.41
C ALA A 18 -21.04 -58.79 31.87
N ILE A 19 -21.97 -58.53 30.93
CA ILE A 19 -23.35 -59.07 30.77
C ILE A 19 -24.51 -58.53 31.64
N GLY A 20 -25.54 -58.03 30.93
CA GLY A 20 -26.93 -57.90 31.42
C GLY A 20 -27.87 -57.26 30.37
N LEU A 21 -28.58 -58.11 29.61
CA LEU A 21 -29.65 -57.77 28.65
C LEU A 21 -30.73 -56.83 29.21
N PHE A 22 -31.25 -55.87 28.43
CA PHE A 22 -32.69 -55.75 28.15
C PHE A 22 -32.99 -54.78 26.98
N THR A 23 -33.92 -55.22 26.14
CA THR A 23 -34.49 -54.67 24.92
C THR A 23 -35.35 -53.41 25.13
N VAL A 24 -35.35 -52.47 24.17
CA VAL A 24 -36.59 -51.88 23.59
C VAL A 24 -36.31 -51.42 22.15
N SER A 25 -36.86 -52.17 21.19
CA SER A 25 -37.16 -51.74 19.83
C SER A 25 -38.54 -51.07 19.81
N LEU A 26 -38.64 -49.87 19.25
CA LEU A 26 -39.90 -49.33 18.75
C LEU A 26 -39.75 -48.99 17.27
N GLN A 27 -40.37 -49.86 16.47
CA GLN A 27 -40.75 -49.64 15.09
C GLN A 27 -41.77 -48.50 15.04
N GLY A 28 -41.47 -47.45 14.27
CA GLY A 28 -42.46 -46.45 13.88
C GLY A 28 -43.31 -47.00 12.74
N CYS A 29 -44.59 -47.23 13.03
CA CYS A 29 -45.61 -47.66 12.10
C CYS A 29 -45.72 -46.77 10.85
N ARG A 30 -45.74 -47.42 9.69
CA ARG A 30 -46.45 -46.93 8.50
C ARG A 30 -47.94 -46.95 8.79
N SER A 31 -48.61 -45.79 8.74
CA SER A 31 -50.02 -45.75 8.32
C SER A 31 -50.06 -45.11 6.94
N LYS A 32 -50.54 -45.90 5.97
CA LYS A 32 -51.09 -45.40 4.72
C LYS A 32 -52.50 -44.95 5.06
N ASP A 33 -52.78 -43.67 4.93
CA ASP A 33 -54.12 -43.17 4.66
C ASP A 33 -54.05 -42.32 3.39
N ASP A 34 -54.67 -42.84 2.33
CA ASP A 34 -55.03 -42.09 1.13
C ASP A 34 -56.31 -41.30 1.44
N VAL A 35 -56.20 -39.98 1.54
CA VAL A 35 -57.32 -39.05 1.29
C VAL A 35 -56.77 -37.80 0.57
N GLN A 36 -57.11 -37.74 -0.71
CA GLN A 36 -57.42 -36.57 -1.55
C GLN A 36 -56.72 -35.21 -1.30
N GLY A 37 -55.94 -34.77 -2.32
CA GLY A 37 -56.10 -33.42 -2.88
C GLY A 37 -55.30 -32.28 -2.25
N ILE A 38 -54.10 -32.05 -2.81
CA ILE A 38 -53.30 -30.80 -2.82
C ILE A 38 -52.60 -30.41 -1.51
N ALA A 39 -51.31 -30.76 -1.40
CA ALA A 39 -50.25 -29.90 -0.85
C ALA A 39 -48.86 -30.50 -1.19
N GLY A 40 -48.55 -30.64 -2.48
CA GLY A 40 -47.18 -30.90 -2.91
C GLY A 40 -46.34 -29.63 -2.74
N GLY A 41 -45.78 -29.42 -1.54
CA GLY A 41 -44.96 -28.25 -1.24
C GLY A 41 -43.85 -28.07 -2.29
N THR A 42 -43.83 -26.91 -2.92
CA THR A 42 -42.79 -26.56 -3.91
C THR A 42 -41.74 -25.72 -3.20
N THR A 43 -40.52 -26.26 -3.14
CA THR A 43 -39.41 -25.63 -2.42
C THR A 43 -38.40 -25.07 -3.41
N LEU A 44 -38.06 -23.81 -3.29
CA LEU A 44 -36.94 -23.17 -3.98
C LEU A 44 -35.72 -23.15 -3.06
N VAL A 45 -34.65 -23.81 -3.48
CA VAL A 45 -33.35 -23.79 -2.80
C VAL A 45 -32.47 -22.76 -3.47
N VAL A 46 -32.13 -21.70 -2.74
CA VAL A 46 -31.31 -20.59 -3.20
C VAL A 46 -29.86 -20.76 -2.74
N ARG A 47 -28.91 -20.58 -3.66
CA ARG A 47 -27.47 -20.66 -3.42
C ARG A 47 -26.74 -19.50 -4.07
N VAL A 48 -25.79 -18.90 -3.34
CA VAL A 48 -24.87 -17.92 -3.92
C VAL A 48 -23.69 -18.66 -4.53
N ASN A 49 -23.55 -18.53 -5.85
CA ASN A 49 -22.47 -19.14 -6.63
C ASN A 49 -21.21 -18.27 -6.61
N GLY A 50 -21.37 -16.95 -6.60
CA GLY A 50 -20.23 -16.03 -6.57
C GLY A 50 -20.55 -14.60 -6.98
N VAL A 51 -19.49 -13.86 -7.26
CA VAL A 51 -19.49 -12.54 -7.88
C VAL A 51 -18.95 -12.71 -9.30
N ASN A 52 -19.64 -12.15 -10.29
CA ASN A 52 -19.13 -12.11 -11.65
C ASN A 52 -17.97 -11.11 -11.70
N ASP A 53 -16.74 -11.60 -11.63
CA ASP A 53 -15.56 -10.80 -11.93
C ASP A 53 -15.28 -10.92 -13.43
N HIS A 54 -15.42 -9.82 -14.15
CA HIS A 54 -15.25 -9.79 -15.59
C HIS A 54 -13.77 -9.68 -16.01
N THR A 55 -12.91 -10.56 -15.53
CA THR A 55 -11.56 -10.72 -16.07
C THR A 55 -11.58 -11.73 -17.21
N ALA A 56 -12.09 -11.32 -18.38
CA ALA A 56 -12.05 -12.10 -19.61
C ALA A 56 -11.96 -11.13 -20.81
N GLY A 57 -11.01 -11.39 -21.71
CA GLY A 57 -10.31 -10.38 -22.48
C GLY A 57 -11.11 -9.80 -23.65
N VAL A 58 -11.03 -8.48 -23.87
CA VAL A 58 -11.45 -7.90 -25.16
C VAL A 58 -10.56 -6.73 -25.59
N LYS A 59 -10.15 -6.81 -26.85
CA LYS A 59 -9.69 -5.68 -27.67
C LYS A 59 -10.79 -4.63 -27.76
N GLY A 60 -10.61 -3.52 -27.06
CA GLY A 60 -11.62 -2.46 -27.01
C GLY A 60 -11.11 -1.07 -26.64
N VAL A 61 -9.83 -0.75 -26.88
CA VAL A 61 -9.38 0.65 -26.96
C VAL A 61 -8.56 0.79 -28.24
N ARG A 62 -9.16 1.37 -29.28
CA ARG A 62 -8.44 1.87 -30.45
C ARG A 62 -8.46 3.39 -30.41
N ALA A 63 -7.38 3.95 -29.89
CA ALA A 63 -6.63 5.01 -30.56
C ALA A 63 -5.20 4.98 -30.00
N SER A 64 -4.24 4.67 -30.90
CA SER A 64 -2.78 4.67 -30.71
C SER A 64 -2.20 3.94 -29.50
N LEU A 65 -1.82 2.67 -29.66
CA LEU A 65 -0.60 2.06 -29.10
C LEU A 65 -0.36 0.72 -29.82
N LYS A 66 0.90 0.44 -30.15
CA LYS A 66 1.32 -0.62 -31.09
C LYS A 66 1.01 -2.02 -30.56
N ARG A 67 0.64 -2.91 -31.49
CA ARG A 67 0.42 -4.36 -31.33
C ARG A 67 1.59 -5.04 -30.60
N GLY A 68 1.29 -5.75 -29.52
CA GLY A 68 2.18 -6.74 -28.93
C GLY A 68 1.57 -7.48 -27.74
N SER A 69 1.38 -8.79 -27.89
CA SER A 69 0.96 -9.79 -26.90
C SER A 69 -0.54 -9.85 -26.51
N SER A 70 -1.08 -11.04 -26.69
CA SER A 70 -2.38 -11.49 -26.23
C SER A 70 -2.22 -11.92 -24.78
N GLY A 71 -2.71 -11.13 -23.85
CA GLY A 71 -2.75 -11.44 -22.42
C GLY A 71 -3.86 -10.64 -21.77
N SER A 72 -4.49 -11.22 -20.73
CA SER A 72 -5.42 -10.56 -19.82
C SER A 72 -4.95 -9.14 -19.50
N GLY A 73 -5.67 -8.13 -20.00
CA GLY A 73 -5.09 -6.79 -20.16
C GLY A 73 -5.41 -5.87 -19.00
N THR A 74 -4.59 -5.85 -17.96
CA THR A 74 -4.46 -4.65 -17.13
C THR A 74 -4.05 -3.49 -18.04
N HIS A 75 -4.83 -2.41 -18.04
CA HIS A 75 -4.56 -1.20 -18.80
C HIS A 75 -3.80 -0.21 -17.93
N VAL A 76 -2.62 0.21 -18.38
CA VAL A 76 -1.89 1.30 -17.72
C VAL A 76 -2.56 2.62 -18.09
N LEU A 77 -3.17 3.28 -17.11
CA LEU A 77 -3.77 4.62 -17.25
C LEU A 77 -2.77 5.72 -16.91
N ALA A 78 -1.77 5.42 -16.10
CA ALA A 78 -0.61 6.28 -15.87
C ALA A 78 0.61 5.41 -15.56
N GLU A 79 1.68 5.58 -16.33
CA GLU A 79 2.96 4.94 -16.03
C GLU A 79 3.51 5.49 -14.71
N ARG A 80 4.26 4.64 -14.01
CA ARG A 80 4.96 5.02 -12.77
C ARG A 80 5.93 6.18 -13.06
N LYS A 81 5.59 7.37 -12.58
CA LYS A 81 6.37 8.59 -12.80
C LYS A 81 6.50 9.40 -11.51
N ILE A 82 7.65 10.06 -11.33
CA ILE A 82 7.86 11.03 -10.25
C ILE A 82 7.22 12.37 -10.59
N TYR A 83 6.52 12.93 -9.61
CA TYR A 83 5.93 14.25 -9.61
C TYR A 83 6.58 15.03 -8.48
N GLU A 84 7.42 16.00 -8.86
CA GLU A 84 8.16 16.82 -7.91
C GLU A 84 7.23 17.83 -7.24
N GLY A 85 7.46 18.08 -5.96
CA GLY A 85 6.74 19.11 -5.25
C GLY A 85 7.53 19.72 -4.10
N GLU A 86 7.13 20.92 -3.70
CA GLU A 86 7.75 21.63 -2.56
C GLU A 86 7.64 20.86 -1.23
N GLY A 87 8.69 20.19 -0.78
CA GLY A 87 8.70 19.46 0.49
C GLY A 87 8.75 17.95 0.30
N PHE A 88 7.78 17.36 -0.39
CA PHE A 88 7.83 15.96 -0.79
C PHE A 88 7.40 15.78 -2.24
N ASP A 89 7.96 14.73 -2.83
CA ASP A 89 7.68 14.23 -4.17
C ASP A 89 6.78 13.01 -4.07
N VAL A 90 6.12 12.68 -5.18
CA VAL A 90 5.26 11.50 -5.25
C VAL A 90 5.57 10.72 -6.51
N VAL A 91 5.82 9.42 -6.38
CA VAL A 91 5.82 8.51 -7.50
C VAL A 91 4.42 7.94 -7.64
N ALA A 92 3.73 8.26 -8.73
CA ALA A 92 2.35 7.84 -8.94
C ALA A 92 2.22 6.91 -10.14
N SER A 93 1.34 5.91 -10.04
CA SER A 93 0.93 5.03 -11.13
C SER A 93 -0.55 4.68 -11.04
N ILE A 94 -1.14 4.36 -12.19
CA ILE A 94 -2.55 3.97 -12.28
C ILE A 94 -2.70 2.81 -13.26
N GLU A 95 -3.34 1.75 -12.80
CA GLU A 95 -3.73 0.59 -13.61
C GLU A 95 -5.24 0.39 -13.51
N ALA A 96 -5.86 -0.07 -14.59
CA ALA A 96 -7.27 -0.43 -14.62
C ALA A 96 -7.48 -1.84 -15.16
N ALA A 97 -8.37 -2.58 -14.52
CA ALA A 97 -8.95 -3.81 -15.01
C ALA A 97 -10.45 -3.56 -15.20
N VAL A 98 -10.91 -3.50 -16.44
CA VAL A 98 -12.28 -3.07 -16.78
C VAL A 98 -13.06 -4.23 -17.41
N PRO A 99 -14.29 -4.52 -16.96
CA PRO A 99 -15.18 -5.47 -17.60
C PRO A 99 -15.47 -5.14 -19.05
N VAL A 100 -15.54 -6.16 -19.90
CA VAL A 100 -16.00 -5.95 -21.28
C VAL A 100 -17.45 -6.36 -21.40
N HIS A 101 -18.33 -5.38 -21.60
CA HIS A 101 -19.73 -5.63 -21.88
C HIS A 101 -19.93 -5.94 -23.37
N ARG A 102 -20.28 -7.18 -23.71
CA ARG A 102 -20.95 -7.44 -25.00
C ARG A 102 -22.44 -7.18 -24.82
N ARG A 103 -22.96 -6.21 -25.56
CA ARG A 103 -24.38 -5.91 -25.67
C ARG A 103 -25.07 -7.04 -26.44
N GLY A 104 -26.07 -7.67 -25.82
CA GLY A 104 -27.13 -8.45 -26.48
C GLY A 104 -26.74 -9.80 -27.07
N ASP A 105 -27.11 -10.89 -26.41
CA ASP A 105 -28.27 -11.68 -26.84
C ASP A 105 -28.47 -12.85 -25.87
N SER A 106 -29.70 -12.99 -25.41
CA SER A 106 -30.21 -14.10 -24.60
C SER A 106 -29.79 -15.45 -25.16
N VAL A 107 -29.03 -16.23 -24.39
CA VAL A 107 -28.82 -17.65 -24.70
C VAL A 107 -30.09 -18.40 -24.28
N ALA A 108 -31.05 -18.47 -25.21
CA ALA A 108 -32.03 -19.54 -25.21
C ALA A 108 -31.27 -20.85 -25.47
N ALA A 109 -31.40 -21.82 -24.57
CA ALA A 109 -31.01 -23.18 -24.84
C ALA A 109 -31.92 -23.76 -25.95
N VAL A 110 -31.33 -24.49 -26.91
CA VAL A 110 -31.73 -25.84 -27.38
C VAL A 110 -30.85 -26.22 -28.59
N ALA A 111 -30.63 -27.53 -28.73
CA ALA A 111 -29.48 -28.20 -29.30
C ALA A 111 -29.54 -28.59 -30.79
N LYS A 112 -28.39 -29.14 -31.22
CA LYS A 112 -28.11 -30.19 -32.22
C LYS A 112 -27.53 -29.76 -33.57
N GLY A 113 -26.25 -30.15 -33.76
CA GLY A 113 -25.71 -30.66 -35.02
C GLY A 113 -24.92 -29.65 -35.84
N GLY A 114 -23.63 -29.96 -36.09
CA GLY A 114 -22.85 -29.33 -37.16
C GLY A 114 -21.49 -28.81 -36.73
N THR A 115 -20.46 -29.55 -37.10
CA THR A 115 -19.04 -29.25 -36.91
C THR A 115 -18.58 -27.98 -37.64
N LYS A 116 -18.43 -26.87 -36.91
CA LYS A 116 -17.36 -25.88 -37.11
C LYS A 116 -16.99 -25.30 -35.74
N ALA A 117 -15.71 -25.32 -35.39
CA ALA A 117 -15.19 -24.85 -34.11
C ALA A 117 -15.46 -23.34 -33.95
N ALA A 118 -16.60 -23.02 -33.35
CA ALA A 118 -16.83 -21.73 -32.72
C ALA A 118 -15.95 -21.69 -31.47
N VAL A 119 -15.14 -20.65 -31.35
CA VAL A 119 -14.44 -20.30 -30.11
C VAL A 119 -15.49 -20.30 -28.99
N PRO A 120 -15.31 -21.05 -27.89
CA PRO A 120 -16.24 -21.03 -26.79
C PRO A 120 -16.48 -19.57 -26.35
N PRO A 121 -17.72 -19.16 -26.04
CA PRO A 121 -17.92 -17.90 -25.34
C PRO A 121 -17.07 -17.96 -24.06
N GLU A 122 -16.22 -16.95 -23.83
CA GLU A 122 -15.51 -16.79 -22.56
C GLU A 122 -16.56 -16.79 -21.46
N VAL A 123 -16.57 -17.87 -20.68
CA VAL A 123 -17.42 -18.02 -19.50
C VAL A 123 -16.95 -16.96 -18.51
N LEU A 124 -17.87 -16.10 -18.06
CA LEU A 124 -17.65 -15.27 -16.88
C LEU A 124 -17.19 -16.18 -15.74
N GLN A 125 -15.91 -16.10 -15.36
CA GLN A 125 -15.44 -16.83 -14.20
C GLN A 125 -15.96 -16.10 -12.97
N SER A 126 -17.03 -16.63 -12.37
CA SER A 126 -17.49 -16.14 -11.08
C SER A 126 -16.44 -16.46 -10.02
N GLN A 127 -15.99 -15.44 -9.30
CA GLN A 127 -15.18 -15.64 -8.11
C GLN A 127 -16.10 -16.05 -6.95
N PRO A 128 -15.73 -17.05 -6.15
CA PRO A 128 -16.53 -17.46 -5.00
C PRO A 128 -16.68 -16.28 -4.03
N MET A 129 -17.93 -16.01 -3.64
CA MET A 129 -18.21 -15.01 -2.60
C MET A 129 -17.77 -15.56 -1.25
N ALA A 130 -17.17 -14.72 -0.41
CA ALA A 130 -16.81 -15.09 0.96
C ALA A 130 -18.07 -15.57 1.72
N SER A 131 -17.94 -16.64 2.51
CA SER A 131 -19.05 -17.18 3.32
C SER A 131 -19.48 -16.18 4.39
N GLY A 132 -20.78 -16.08 4.65
CA GLY A 132 -21.36 -15.20 5.66
C GLY A 132 -21.68 -13.77 5.20
N VAL A 133 -21.38 -13.42 3.94
CA VAL A 133 -21.82 -12.15 3.35
C VAL A 133 -23.34 -12.13 3.28
N GLN A 134 -23.96 -11.12 3.86
CA GLN A 134 -25.40 -11.00 3.93
C GLN A 134 -25.97 -10.35 2.67
N TYR A 135 -27.14 -10.81 2.23
CA TYR A 135 -27.87 -10.27 1.08
C TYR A 135 -29.37 -10.27 1.37
N ARG A 136 -30.09 -9.35 0.73
CA ARG A 136 -31.56 -9.31 0.73
C ARG A 136 -32.08 -9.89 -0.57
N LEU A 137 -32.97 -10.88 -0.48
CA LEU A 137 -33.66 -11.49 -1.59
C LEU A 137 -35.12 -11.03 -1.63
N LEU A 138 -35.51 -10.45 -2.76
CA LEU A 138 -36.90 -10.13 -3.07
C LEU A 138 -37.38 -11.02 -4.22
N ILE A 139 -38.57 -11.59 -4.07
CA ILE A 139 -39.24 -12.34 -5.13
C ILE A 139 -40.62 -11.75 -5.33
N TYR A 140 -40.98 -11.46 -6.58
CA TYR A 140 -42.27 -10.94 -7.02
C TYR A 140 -42.92 -11.96 -7.94
N ASN A 141 -44.25 -12.01 -7.94
CA ASN A 141 -44.96 -12.73 -8.99
C ASN A 141 -44.67 -12.04 -10.34
N ALA A 142 -44.26 -12.78 -11.37
CA ALA A 142 -43.92 -12.18 -12.66
C ALA A 142 -45.11 -11.49 -13.36
N SER A 143 -46.34 -11.79 -12.94
CA SER A 143 -47.54 -11.07 -13.39
C SER A 143 -47.72 -9.68 -12.74
N ASP A 144 -47.07 -9.41 -11.61
CA ASP A 144 -47.03 -8.09 -10.98
C ASP A 144 -45.91 -7.24 -11.58
N VAL A 145 -46.20 -6.65 -12.74
CA VAL A 145 -45.26 -5.76 -13.46
C VAL A 145 -44.88 -4.51 -12.68
N ASN A 146 -45.69 -4.11 -11.70
CA ASN A 146 -45.49 -2.89 -10.91
C ASN A 146 -44.75 -3.15 -9.59
N HIS A 147 -44.39 -4.41 -9.30
CA HIS A 147 -43.66 -4.81 -8.10
C HIS A 147 -44.30 -4.27 -6.80
N THR A 148 -45.62 -4.33 -6.71
CA THR A 148 -46.40 -3.74 -5.61
C THR A 148 -46.12 -4.41 -4.27
N ALA A 149 -45.93 -5.73 -4.25
CA ALA A 149 -45.61 -6.47 -3.04
C ALA A 149 -44.76 -7.72 -3.36
N PRO A 150 -43.60 -7.90 -2.70
CA PRO A 150 -42.84 -9.13 -2.84
C PRO A 150 -43.54 -10.30 -2.13
N VAL A 151 -43.57 -11.47 -2.76
CA VAL A 151 -43.97 -12.73 -2.13
C VAL A 151 -42.89 -13.28 -1.19
N VAL A 152 -41.63 -12.87 -1.40
CA VAL A 152 -40.51 -13.13 -0.48
C VAL A 152 -39.72 -11.86 -0.31
N ASN A 153 -39.45 -11.48 0.95
CA ASN A 153 -38.48 -10.44 1.32
C ASN A 153 -37.68 -10.97 2.51
N GLN A 154 -36.54 -11.59 2.23
CA GLN A 154 -35.75 -12.26 3.25
C GLN A 154 -34.29 -11.83 3.21
N VAL A 155 -33.67 -11.82 4.38
CA VAL A 155 -32.22 -11.69 4.52
C VAL A 155 -31.62 -13.08 4.64
N ALA A 156 -30.57 -13.34 3.88
CA ALA A 156 -29.83 -14.59 3.91
C ALA A 156 -28.33 -14.32 3.80
N SER A 157 -27.54 -15.37 3.97
CA SER A 157 -26.08 -15.29 3.95
C SER A 157 -25.49 -16.23 2.89
N SER A 158 -24.45 -15.78 2.21
CA SER A 158 -23.63 -16.63 1.32
C SER A 158 -23.04 -17.81 2.09
N GLY A 159 -22.81 -18.92 1.39
CA GLY A 159 -22.29 -20.16 1.99
C GLY A 159 -23.34 -20.99 2.76
N THR A 160 -24.59 -20.51 2.90
CA THR A 160 -25.71 -21.26 3.47
C THR A 160 -26.84 -21.37 2.45
N ASN A 161 -27.47 -22.55 2.34
CA ASN A 161 -28.64 -22.74 1.47
C ASN A 161 -29.87 -22.12 2.13
N LEU A 162 -30.63 -21.32 1.38
CA LEU A 162 -31.92 -20.79 1.80
C LEU A 162 -33.05 -21.60 1.14
N GLY A 163 -33.93 -22.20 1.92
CA GLY A 163 -35.13 -22.89 1.44
C GLY A 163 -36.36 -22.00 1.54
N LEU A 164 -37.11 -21.85 0.45
CA LEU A 164 -38.31 -21.02 0.37
C LEU A 164 -39.48 -21.86 -0.16
N MET A 165 -40.68 -21.70 0.41
CA MET A 165 -41.89 -22.30 -0.16
C MET A 165 -42.54 -21.33 -1.14
N LEU A 166 -42.75 -21.77 -2.38
CA LEU A 166 -43.44 -21.02 -3.44
C LEU A 166 -44.56 -21.87 -4.03
N ASP A 167 -45.46 -21.27 -4.81
CA ASP A 167 -46.50 -22.04 -5.51
C ASP A 167 -45.90 -22.72 -6.74
N ALA A 168 -46.36 -23.94 -7.05
CA ALA A 168 -45.99 -24.64 -8.26
C ALA A 168 -46.61 -24.00 -9.51
N GLY A 169 -45.94 -24.12 -10.66
CA GLY A 169 -46.46 -23.73 -11.97
C GLY A 169 -46.51 -22.22 -12.21
N LYS A 170 -45.91 -21.41 -11.31
CA LYS A 170 -45.85 -19.95 -11.44
C LYS A 170 -44.46 -19.51 -11.87
N THR A 171 -44.40 -18.35 -12.53
CA THR A 171 -43.15 -17.67 -12.84
C THR A 171 -42.99 -16.47 -11.91
N TYR A 172 -41.78 -16.30 -11.42
CA TYR A 172 -41.40 -15.26 -10.48
C TYR A 172 -40.24 -14.43 -11.04
N GLN A 173 -40.25 -13.14 -10.75
CA GLN A 173 -39.11 -12.25 -10.89
C GLN A 173 -38.39 -12.15 -9.55
N TRP A 174 -37.07 -12.22 -9.54
CA TRP A 174 -36.29 -12.16 -8.30
C TRP A 174 -35.13 -11.17 -8.41
N TYR A 175 -34.80 -10.58 -7.27
CA TYR A 175 -33.72 -9.62 -7.10
C TYR A 175 -32.97 -9.97 -5.81
N ALA A 176 -31.66 -10.08 -5.89
CA ALA A 176 -30.79 -10.25 -4.73
C ALA A 176 -29.82 -9.08 -4.67
N VAL A 177 -29.71 -8.44 -3.50
CA VAL A 177 -28.87 -7.25 -3.32
C VAL A 177 -27.98 -7.42 -2.11
N THR A 178 -26.71 -7.05 -2.25
CA THR A 178 -25.73 -7.04 -1.16
C THR A 178 -24.84 -5.81 -1.25
N VAL A 179 -24.27 -5.41 -0.12
CA VAL A 179 -23.20 -4.41 -0.04
C VAL A 179 -21.84 -5.06 0.30
N ASN A 180 -21.74 -6.38 0.07
CA ASN A 180 -20.57 -7.22 0.35
C ASN A 180 -20.10 -7.14 1.81
N SER A 181 -21.05 -7.17 2.75
CA SER A 181 -20.80 -7.09 4.19
C SER A 181 -21.32 -8.33 4.90
N THR A 182 -20.65 -8.72 5.99
CA THR A 182 -21.12 -9.80 6.89
C THR A 182 -22.03 -9.30 8.00
N THR A 183 -22.17 -7.98 8.13
CA THR A 183 -22.88 -7.33 9.26
C THR A 183 -23.94 -6.33 8.84
N GLU A 184 -23.92 -5.89 7.58
CA GLU A 184 -24.83 -4.89 7.04
C GLU A 184 -25.58 -5.46 5.84
N VAL A 185 -26.86 -5.14 5.73
CA VAL A 185 -27.72 -5.51 4.60
C VAL A 185 -28.47 -4.28 4.15
N PRO A 186 -28.47 -3.96 2.84
CA PRO A 186 -29.20 -2.80 2.35
C PRO A 186 -30.70 -2.93 2.63
N THR A 187 -31.30 -1.81 3.05
CA THR A 187 -32.76 -1.67 3.11
C THR A 187 -33.28 -1.31 1.73
N ILE A 188 -34.39 -1.93 1.34
CA ILE A 188 -35.01 -1.68 0.03
C ILE A 188 -36.43 -1.18 0.28
N THR A 189 -36.70 0.05 -0.16
CA THR A 189 -38.03 0.67 -0.09
C THR A 189 -38.48 0.99 -1.51
N SER A 190 -39.60 0.40 -1.93
CA SER A 190 -40.15 0.58 -3.29
C SER A 190 -39.12 0.32 -4.41
N GLY A 191 -38.28 -0.71 -4.25
CA GLY A 191 -37.23 -1.05 -5.22
C GLY A 191 -35.95 -0.23 -5.12
N VAL A 192 -35.87 0.71 -4.18
CA VAL A 192 -34.71 1.60 -4.03
C VAL A 192 -33.88 1.22 -2.82
N VAL A 193 -32.59 1.02 -3.04
CA VAL A 193 -31.55 1.03 -2.00
C VAL A 193 -31.13 2.48 -1.79
N SER A 194 -31.21 2.98 -0.56
CA SER A 194 -30.85 4.38 -0.28
C SER A 194 -29.36 4.64 -0.51
N GLY A 195 -29.03 5.88 -0.87
CA GLY A 195 -27.64 6.35 -0.96
C GLY A 195 -26.87 6.21 0.36
N ALA A 196 -27.55 6.31 1.51
CA ALA A 196 -26.92 6.11 2.81
C ALA A 196 -26.42 4.66 2.99
N ASP A 197 -27.21 3.67 2.55
CA ASP A 197 -26.84 2.26 2.61
C ASP A 197 -25.76 1.89 1.58
N SER A 198 -25.65 2.63 0.47
CA SER A 198 -24.67 2.37 -0.59
C SER A 198 -23.38 3.21 -0.48
N LYS A 199 -23.33 4.21 0.41
CA LYS A 199 -22.20 5.17 0.52
C LYS A 199 -20.88 4.47 0.83
N GLY A 200 -19.96 4.49 -0.13
CA GLY A 200 -18.63 3.89 -0.01
C GLY A 200 -18.65 2.37 0.16
N LYS A 201 -19.74 1.72 -0.25
CA LYS A 201 -19.93 0.26 -0.14
C LYS A 201 -19.92 -0.40 -1.52
N ASP A 202 -19.66 -1.69 -1.49
CA ASP A 202 -19.59 -2.55 -2.66
C ASP A 202 -20.99 -3.06 -3.04
N LEU A 203 -21.82 -2.17 -3.58
CA LEU A 203 -23.18 -2.54 -3.96
C LEU A 203 -23.16 -3.52 -5.15
N MET A 204 -23.84 -4.66 -4.98
CA MET A 204 -24.02 -5.66 -6.02
C MET A 204 -25.49 -6.06 -6.16
N LEU A 205 -25.88 -6.40 -7.38
CA LEU A 205 -27.22 -6.87 -7.73
C LEU A 205 -27.10 -8.15 -8.54
N ALA A 206 -27.99 -9.10 -8.27
CA ALA A 206 -28.31 -10.21 -9.14
C ALA A 206 -29.82 -10.21 -9.36
N GLN A 207 -30.27 -10.55 -10.57
CA GLN A 207 -31.69 -10.57 -10.89
C GLN A 207 -31.99 -11.60 -11.97
N GLY A 208 -33.25 -12.03 -12.05
CA GLY A 208 -33.72 -12.89 -13.12
C GLY A 208 -35.13 -13.42 -12.89
N THR A 209 -35.49 -14.41 -13.70
CA THR A 209 -36.77 -15.14 -13.61
C THR A 209 -36.56 -16.57 -13.11
N VAL A 210 -37.52 -17.12 -12.40
CA VAL A 210 -37.60 -18.56 -12.11
C VAL A 210 -39.03 -19.06 -12.28
N THR A 211 -39.21 -20.16 -13.00
CA THR A 211 -40.49 -20.87 -13.10
C THR A 211 -40.43 -22.11 -12.23
N THR A 212 -41.34 -22.22 -11.27
CA THR A 212 -41.34 -23.30 -10.28
C THR A 212 -42.16 -24.50 -10.76
N VAL A 213 -41.68 -25.70 -10.49
CA VAL A 213 -42.42 -26.95 -10.67
C VAL A 213 -42.63 -27.65 -9.33
N VAL A 214 -43.59 -28.57 -9.25
CA VAL A 214 -43.83 -29.35 -8.02
C VAL A 214 -42.54 -30.06 -7.59
N GLY A 215 -42.17 -29.94 -6.32
CA GLY A 215 -40.94 -30.50 -5.75
C GLY A 215 -39.84 -29.48 -5.53
N GLU A 216 -38.58 -29.93 -5.60
CA GLU A 216 -37.40 -29.07 -5.36
C GLU A 216 -36.99 -28.34 -6.65
N ASN A 217 -36.80 -27.03 -6.52
CA ASN A 217 -36.29 -26.13 -7.55
C ASN A 217 -34.98 -25.51 -7.05
N SER A 218 -34.08 -25.15 -7.96
CA SER A 218 -32.78 -24.55 -7.61
C SER A 218 -32.63 -23.17 -8.22
N LEU A 219 -32.13 -22.22 -7.43
CA LEU A 219 -31.75 -20.88 -7.87
C LEU A 219 -30.29 -20.61 -7.51
N GLY A 220 -29.45 -20.41 -8.51
CA GLY A 220 -28.08 -19.97 -8.37
C GLY A 220 -27.95 -18.46 -8.55
N ILE A 221 -27.35 -17.76 -7.58
CA ILE A 221 -27.14 -16.32 -7.60
C ILE A 221 -25.67 -16.04 -7.95
N ASN A 222 -25.45 -15.30 -9.04
CA ASN A 222 -24.17 -14.66 -9.34
C ASN A 222 -24.38 -13.14 -9.29
N PHE A 223 -23.65 -12.44 -8.44
CA PHE A 223 -23.77 -11.00 -8.25
C PHE A 223 -22.94 -10.21 -9.26
N ASP A 224 -23.53 -9.16 -9.83
CA ASP A 224 -22.83 -8.16 -10.62
C ASP A 224 -22.58 -6.91 -9.77
N ARG A 225 -21.35 -6.38 -9.83
CA ARG A 225 -20.99 -5.14 -9.15
C ARG A 225 -21.69 -3.96 -9.81
N MET A 226 -22.44 -3.20 -9.01
CA MET A 226 -23.13 -1.99 -9.46
C MET A 226 -22.32 -0.72 -9.19
N THR A 227 -21.07 -0.86 -8.72
CA THR A 227 -20.11 0.23 -8.50
C THR A 227 -18.80 -0.05 -9.22
N ALA A 228 -17.98 0.97 -9.42
CA ALA A 228 -16.57 0.83 -9.79
C ALA A 228 -15.70 0.86 -8.51
N GLN A 229 -14.65 0.06 -8.46
CA GLN A 229 -13.75 -0.04 -7.33
C GLN A 229 -12.44 0.74 -7.58
N PHE A 230 -12.01 1.55 -6.61
CA PHE A 230 -10.69 2.15 -6.55
C PHE A 230 -9.89 1.52 -5.41
N GLN A 231 -8.74 0.94 -5.73
CA GLN A 231 -7.76 0.44 -4.78
C GLN A 231 -6.64 1.49 -4.67
N LEU A 232 -6.70 2.32 -3.64
CA LEU A 232 -5.72 3.39 -3.42
C LEU A 232 -4.70 2.95 -2.38
N THR A 233 -3.43 2.92 -2.77
CA THR A 233 -2.29 2.72 -1.87
C THR A 233 -1.54 4.04 -1.72
N VAL A 234 -1.36 4.48 -0.47
CA VAL A 234 -0.46 5.58 -0.12
C VAL A 234 0.68 5.02 0.70
N ASP A 235 1.87 5.02 0.12
CA ASP A 235 3.08 4.46 0.70
C ASP A 235 4.01 5.58 1.16
N ASN A 236 4.26 5.66 2.46
CA ASN A 236 5.11 6.69 3.06
C ASN A 236 6.49 6.18 3.46
N ARG A 237 6.90 5.00 3.00
CA ARG A 237 8.25 4.45 3.22
C ARG A 237 9.35 5.41 2.79
N GLY A 238 9.15 6.14 1.68
CA GLY A 238 10.15 7.08 1.14
C GLY A 238 10.24 8.41 1.90
N MET A 239 9.28 8.66 2.79
CA MET A 239 9.32 9.78 3.73
C MET A 239 10.08 9.42 5.02
N SER A 240 10.49 8.15 5.17
CA SER A 240 11.24 7.62 6.33
C SER A 240 10.54 7.94 7.67
N GLY A 241 9.21 7.87 7.68
CA GLY A 241 8.39 8.18 8.85
C GLY A 241 6.92 7.83 8.65
N GLU A 242 6.14 7.84 9.73
CA GLU A 242 4.72 7.47 9.77
C GLU A 242 3.78 8.65 9.48
N ILE A 243 2.73 8.43 8.70
CA ILE A 243 1.62 9.39 8.61
C ILE A 243 0.85 9.41 9.93
N GLN A 244 0.80 10.55 10.62
CA GLN A 244 0.07 10.70 11.90
C GLN A 244 -1.41 11.07 11.70
N ASN A 245 -1.72 11.75 10.60
CA ASN A 245 -3.05 12.28 10.30
C ASN A 245 -3.54 11.81 8.91
N PRO A 246 -3.87 10.52 8.73
CA PRO A 246 -4.30 9.99 7.42
C PRO A 246 -5.52 10.72 6.83
N ALA A 247 -6.36 11.33 7.68
CA ALA A 247 -7.48 12.18 7.24
C ALA A 247 -7.04 13.44 6.47
N ALA A 248 -5.77 13.84 6.55
CA ALA A 248 -5.22 14.93 5.74
C ALA A 248 -5.01 14.53 4.27
N ILE A 249 -5.12 13.25 3.91
CA ILE A 249 -5.05 12.80 2.52
C ILE A 249 -6.43 12.99 1.87
N VAL A 250 -6.46 13.88 0.88
CA VAL A 250 -7.62 14.16 0.05
C VAL A 250 -7.27 13.71 -1.37
N SER A 251 -7.58 12.46 -1.70
CA SER A 251 -7.28 11.87 -3.01
C SER A 251 -8.56 11.64 -3.83
N LEU A 252 -8.38 11.29 -5.10
CA LEU A 252 -9.44 10.98 -6.07
C LEU A 252 -10.29 12.19 -6.42
N LEU A 253 -9.62 13.31 -6.69
CA LEU A 253 -10.21 14.49 -7.29
C LEU A 253 -9.90 14.51 -8.79
N SER A 254 -10.87 14.95 -9.57
CA SER A 254 -10.77 15.27 -10.99
C SER A 254 -10.41 16.76 -11.18
N ALA A 255 -10.28 17.20 -12.44
CA ALA A 255 -10.02 18.60 -12.77
C ALA A 255 -11.03 19.55 -12.11
N GLY A 256 -10.54 20.66 -11.54
CA GLY A 256 -11.38 21.63 -10.82
C GLY A 256 -11.87 21.16 -9.45
N ASP A 257 -11.18 20.20 -8.83
CA ASP A 257 -11.51 19.59 -7.53
C ASP A 257 -12.86 18.83 -7.53
N ALA A 258 -13.32 18.41 -8.70
CA ALA A 258 -14.54 17.62 -8.82
C ALA A 258 -14.33 16.20 -8.22
N PRO A 259 -15.17 15.75 -7.28
CA PRO A 259 -15.01 14.46 -6.63
C PRO A 259 -15.29 13.29 -7.58
N VAL A 260 -14.38 12.30 -7.60
CA VAL A 260 -14.56 11.04 -8.36
C VAL A 260 -15.44 10.04 -7.59
N LEU A 261 -15.41 10.12 -6.26
CA LEU A 261 -16.16 9.25 -5.37
C LEU A 261 -17.59 9.75 -5.19
N LYS A 262 -18.56 8.99 -5.70
CA LYS A 262 -19.98 9.30 -5.63
C LYS A 262 -20.80 8.10 -5.18
N TYR A 263 -21.95 8.37 -4.59
CA TYR A 263 -22.96 7.40 -4.16
C TYR A 263 -24.35 7.93 -4.50
N GLY A 264 -25.38 7.09 -4.46
CA GLY A 264 -26.74 7.52 -4.77
C GLY A 264 -27.77 6.45 -4.49
N ASP A 265 -29.02 6.81 -4.68
CA ASP A 265 -30.17 5.91 -4.56
C ASP A 265 -30.16 4.95 -5.76
N PHE A 266 -30.08 3.66 -5.50
CA PHE A 266 -30.01 2.63 -6.53
C PHE A 266 -31.35 1.91 -6.68
N ASP A 267 -31.95 2.02 -7.86
CA ASP A 267 -33.18 1.32 -8.22
C ASP A 267 -32.85 -0.06 -8.80
N ILE A 268 -33.30 -1.11 -8.11
CA ILE A 268 -32.99 -2.51 -8.43
C ILE A 268 -33.74 -3.00 -9.66
N PHE A 269 -34.83 -2.36 -10.06
CA PHE A 269 -35.66 -2.74 -11.20
C PHE A 269 -35.10 -2.19 -12.50
N THR A 270 -34.56 -0.97 -12.45
CA THR A 270 -33.98 -0.28 -13.61
C THR A 270 -32.45 -0.41 -13.67
N SER A 271 -31.82 -0.92 -12.61
CA SER A 271 -30.36 -0.94 -12.45
C SER A 271 -29.73 0.46 -12.61
N SER A 272 -30.36 1.50 -12.08
CA SER A 272 -29.92 2.90 -12.27
C SER A 272 -29.73 3.64 -10.95
N TYR A 273 -28.83 4.63 -10.95
CA TYR A 273 -28.64 5.53 -9.81
C TYR A 273 -29.40 6.84 -10.02
N SER A 274 -29.97 7.35 -8.95
CA SER A 274 -30.54 8.69 -8.83
C SER A 274 -30.00 9.37 -7.57
N ASN A 275 -30.31 10.66 -7.36
CA ASN A 275 -29.89 11.43 -6.18
C ASN A 275 -28.38 11.27 -5.88
N VAL A 276 -27.56 11.40 -6.92
CA VAL A 276 -26.12 11.14 -6.84
C VAL A 276 -25.44 12.26 -6.05
N ASN A 277 -24.76 11.87 -4.98
CA ASN A 277 -24.02 12.73 -4.07
C ASN A 277 -22.55 12.34 -4.05
N SER A 278 -21.69 13.25 -3.59
CA SER A 278 -20.26 13.03 -3.49
C SER A 278 -19.84 12.70 -2.07
N TYR A 279 -18.77 11.93 -1.93
CA TYR A 279 -18.13 11.65 -0.65
C TYR A 279 -16.61 11.66 -0.79
N SER A 280 -15.92 11.59 0.34
CA SER A 280 -14.47 11.73 0.43
C SER A 280 -13.84 10.58 1.21
N LEU A 281 -12.51 10.53 1.22
CA LEU A 281 -11.75 9.62 2.09
C LEU A 281 -12.01 9.85 3.58
N ALA A 282 -12.42 11.06 4.00
CA ALA A 282 -12.77 11.34 5.38
C ALA A 282 -14.07 10.63 5.82
N ASP A 283 -14.92 10.24 4.86
CA ASP A 283 -16.15 9.49 5.11
C ASP A 283 -15.92 7.98 5.22
N VAL A 284 -14.71 7.51 4.88
CA VAL A 284 -14.37 6.08 4.90
C VAL A 284 -13.53 5.80 6.15
N PRO A 285 -13.84 4.72 6.91
CA PRO A 285 -13.01 4.34 8.04
C PRO A 285 -11.54 4.24 7.64
N ALA A 286 -10.66 4.78 8.48
CA ALA A 286 -9.23 4.70 8.24
C ALA A 286 -8.80 3.22 8.10
N PRO A 287 -7.93 2.89 7.13
CA PRO A 287 -7.58 1.51 6.83
C PRO A 287 -6.86 0.85 8.01
N THR A 288 -6.93 -0.48 8.07
CA THR A 288 -6.20 -1.25 9.08
C THR A 288 -4.71 -0.94 8.97
N LYS A 289 -4.12 -0.42 10.06
CA LYS A 289 -2.81 0.22 10.13
C LYS A 289 -1.67 -0.63 9.55
N GLY A 290 -1.34 -0.40 8.28
CA GLY A 290 0.04 -0.48 7.83
C GLY A 290 0.74 0.81 8.30
N ARG A 291 1.71 0.71 9.21
CA ARG A 291 2.45 1.86 9.76
C ARG A 291 3.02 2.80 8.68
N LEU A 292 3.46 2.23 7.55
CA LEU A 292 4.07 2.94 6.43
C LEU A 292 3.31 2.79 5.10
N MET A 293 2.11 2.21 5.13
CA MET A 293 1.27 2.03 3.94
C MET A 293 -0.20 2.10 4.33
N LEU A 294 -0.95 2.96 3.64
CA LEU A 294 -2.39 3.08 3.78
C LEU A 294 -3.05 2.48 2.54
N ASN A 295 -3.90 1.47 2.73
CA ASN A 295 -4.62 0.81 1.63
C ASN A 295 -6.12 1.05 1.77
N TYR A 296 -6.69 1.80 0.84
CA TYR A 296 -8.12 2.05 0.77
C TYR A 296 -8.75 1.22 -0.35
N THR A 297 -9.91 0.63 -0.06
CA THR A 297 -10.80 0.08 -1.07
C THR A 297 -12.06 0.94 -1.09
N LEU A 298 -12.29 1.62 -2.21
CA LEU A 298 -13.29 2.67 -2.36
C LEU A 298 -14.21 2.33 -3.52
N TYR A 299 -15.46 2.81 -3.48
CA TYR A 299 -16.48 2.44 -4.46
C TYR A 299 -17.22 3.67 -4.98
N THR A 300 -17.29 3.85 -6.29
CA THR A 300 -18.09 4.93 -6.89
C THR A 300 -19.27 4.38 -7.67
N ALA A 301 -20.43 5.01 -7.47
CA ALA A 301 -21.62 4.83 -8.29
C ALA A 301 -21.52 5.57 -9.64
N ASP A 302 -20.57 6.50 -9.78
CA ASP A 302 -20.43 7.28 -11.01
C ASP A 302 -19.72 6.47 -12.09
N THR A 303 -20.50 6.08 -13.11
CA THR A 303 -19.98 5.37 -14.28
C THR A 303 -20.19 6.15 -15.58
N SER A 304 -20.40 7.46 -15.46
CA SER A 304 -20.79 8.32 -16.58
C SER A 304 -19.89 9.55 -16.74
N THR A 305 -19.30 10.03 -15.65
CA THR A 305 -18.41 11.19 -15.68
C THR A 305 -17.01 10.76 -16.11
N VAL A 306 -16.49 11.42 -17.15
CA VAL A 306 -15.12 11.24 -17.61
C VAL A 306 -14.16 11.91 -16.62
N VAL A 307 -13.17 11.17 -16.13
CA VAL A 307 -11.95 11.73 -15.54
C VAL A 307 -11.06 12.14 -16.73
N PRO A 308 -10.80 13.44 -16.96
CA PRO A 308 -10.03 13.89 -18.11
C PRO A 308 -8.57 13.46 -18.00
N ALA A 309 -7.86 13.54 -19.12
CA ALA A 309 -6.41 13.34 -19.11
C ALA A 309 -5.75 14.42 -18.25
N GLY A 310 -4.81 14.03 -17.38
CA GLY A 310 -4.24 14.95 -16.40
C GLY A 310 -5.23 15.38 -15.30
N GLY A 311 -6.39 14.72 -15.19
CA GLY A 311 -7.46 15.12 -14.29
C GLY A 311 -7.29 14.66 -12.86
N LEU A 312 -6.62 13.53 -12.63
CA LEU A 312 -6.51 12.94 -11.29
C LEU A 312 -5.52 13.71 -10.41
N ARG A 313 -5.90 13.98 -9.17
CA ARG A 313 -5.09 14.74 -8.21
C ARG A 313 -4.96 14.04 -6.87
N LEU A 314 -3.79 14.19 -6.25
CA LEU A 314 -3.58 13.97 -4.81
C LEU A 314 -3.50 15.33 -4.15
N LYS A 315 -4.48 15.63 -3.32
CA LYS A 315 -4.49 16.80 -2.44
C LYS A 315 -4.14 16.37 -1.02
N THR A 316 -3.38 17.19 -0.31
CA THR A 316 -3.16 16.99 1.14
C THR A 316 -3.51 18.27 1.89
N ALA A 317 -4.02 18.12 3.10
CA ALA A 317 -4.45 19.22 3.97
C ALA A 317 -3.57 19.27 5.23
N GLY A 318 -2.26 19.52 5.05
CA GLY A 318 -1.32 19.58 6.18
C GLY A 318 -0.81 18.20 6.60
N LEU A 319 -0.16 17.46 5.69
CA LEU A 319 0.29 16.09 5.98
C LEU A 319 1.36 16.09 7.09
N GLN A 320 1.16 15.29 8.13
CA GLN A 320 2.11 15.13 9.23
C GLN A 320 2.83 13.80 9.12
N ILE A 321 4.15 13.86 8.96
CA ILE A 321 5.02 12.68 8.97
C ILE A 321 5.82 12.69 10.27
N LYS A 322 5.60 11.69 11.11
CA LYS A 322 6.44 11.41 12.27
C LYS A 322 7.68 10.67 11.80
N LYS A 323 8.79 11.40 11.67
CA LYS A 323 10.13 10.87 11.49
C LYS A 323 10.60 10.28 12.81
N LEU A 324 10.79 8.97 12.85
CA LEU A 324 11.04 8.23 14.08
C LEU A 324 12.53 8.15 14.34
N ASP A 325 12.95 8.36 15.59
CA ASP A 325 14.26 7.90 16.07
C ASP A 325 14.04 6.66 16.95
N TYR A 326 14.24 5.49 16.35
CA TYR A 326 14.01 4.20 17.01
C TYR A 326 14.93 3.93 18.21
N PHE A 327 16.03 4.66 18.40
CA PHE A 327 16.94 4.45 19.53
C PHE A 327 16.73 5.48 20.64
N TYR A 328 16.37 6.72 20.29
CA TYR A 328 16.13 7.78 21.26
C TYR A 328 14.81 8.49 20.98
N ARG A 329 13.72 7.88 21.47
CA ARG A 329 12.33 8.38 21.33
C ARG A 329 12.08 9.86 21.70
N PRO A 330 12.86 10.51 22.58
CA PRO A 330 12.74 11.96 22.78
C PRO A 330 13.02 12.81 21.54
N TYR A 331 13.60 12.24 20.47
CA TYR A 331 13.97 12.95 19.25
C TYR A 331 13.07 12.62 18.05
N ASP A 332 11.92 11.96 18.27
CA ASP A 332 10.90 11.84 17.23
C ASP A 332 10.51 13.25 16.75
N ALA A 333 10.64 13.50 15.46
CA ALA A 333 10.30 14.78 14.85
C ALA A 333 9.04 14.61 14.00
N THR A 334 8.00 15.40 14.29
CA THR A 334 6.84 15.48 13.39
C THR A 334 7.06 16.62 12.41
N VAL A 335 7.25 16.27 11.14
CA VAL A 335 7.32 17.22 10.04
C VAL A 335 5.91 17.45 9.52
N THR A 336 5.44 18.70 9.56
CA THR A 336 4.16 19.09 8.98
C THR A 336 4.42 19.72 7.62
N PHE A 337 3.97 19.06 6.56
CA PHE A 337 4.03 19.57 5.21
C PHE A 337 2.83 20.48 4.94
N PRO A 338 3.00 21.59 4.21
CA PRO A 338 1.88 22.44 3.82
C PRO A 338 0.88 21.67 2.95
N ALA A 339 -0.33 22.24 2.80
CA ALA A 339 -1.32 21.71 1.90
C ALA A 339 -0.75 21.63 0.48
N LYS A 340 -1.03 20.51 -0.19
CA LYS A 340 -0.48 20.20 -1.51
C LYS A 340 -1.57 19.80 -2.46
N ASP A 341 -1.29 20.02 -3.73
CA ASP A 341 -2.14 19.61 -4.83
C ASP A 341 -1.24 19.15 -5.98
N LEU A 342 -1.15 17.83 -6.15
CA LEU A 342 -0.32 17.20 -7.16
C LEU A 342 -1.22 16.64 -8.25
N VAL A 343 -1.03 17.15 -9.48
CA VAL A 343 -1.75 16.73 -10.68
C VAL A 343 -0.98 15.58 -11.35
N PHE A 344 -1.66 14.47 -11.61
CA PHE A 344 -1.07 13.31 -12.24
C PHE A 344 -1.40 13.22 -13.70
N ASN A 345 -0.42 12.81 -14.52
CA ASN A 345 -0.59 12.67 -15.95
C ASN A 345 -1.26 11.33 -16.30
N ASN A 346 -2.53 11.17 -15.91
CA ASN A 346 -3.35 10.03 -16.31
C ASN A 346 -3.90 10.22 -17.72
N VAL A 347 -4.16 9.12 -18.43
CA VAL A 347 -5.02 9.08 -19.61
C VAL A 347 -6.48 9.26 -19.18
N ALA A 348 -7.30 9.90 -20.01
CA ALA A 348 -8.72 10.05 -19.73
C ALA A 348 -9.41 8.68 -19.60
N PHE A 349 -10.30 8.54 -18.61
CA PHE A 349 -11.08 7.31 -18.41
C PHE A 349 -12.44 7.61 -17.78
N THR A 350 -13.41 6.72 -17.96
CA THR A 350 -14.71 6.78 -17.27
C THR A 350 -14.83 5.54 -16.41
N PRO A 351 -15.03 5.65 -15.08
CA PRO A 351 -15.22 4.48 -14.24
C PRO A 351 -16.34 3.59 -14.79
N GLN A 352 -16.20 2.28 -14.69
CA GLN A 352 -17.18 1.32 -15.21
C GLN A 352 -17.62 0.41 -14.08
N ARG A 353 -18.88 -0.03 -14.10
CA ARG A 353 -19.40 -1.02 -13.15
C ARG A 353 -18.55 -2.27 -13.19
N GLY A 354 -18.14 -2.76 -12.02
CA GLY A 354 -17.20 -3.89 -11.88
C GLY A 354 -15.75 -3.60 -12.31
N GLY A 355 -15.44 -2.38 -12.77
CA GLY A 355 -14.08 -1.95 -13.06
C GLY A 355 -13.28 -1.74 -11.78
N VAL A 356 -12.02 -2.20 -11.79
CA VAL A 356 -11.06 -2.04 -10.70
C VAL A 356 -9.94 -1.12 -11.14
N TYR A 357 -9.71 -0.05 -10.39
CA TYR A 357 -8.70 0.97 -10.66
C TYR A 357 -7.69 0.98 -9.51
N LYS A 358 -6.46 0.51 -9.78
CA LYS A 358 -5.37 0.49 -8.80
C LYS A 358 -4.56 1.77 -8.93
N ILE A 359 -4.45 2.52 -7.85
CA ILE A 359 -3.75 3.80 -7.80
C ILE A 359 -2.70 3.70 -6.70
N SER A 360 -1.44 3.91 -7.05
CA SER A 360 -0.33 3.92 -6.10
C SER A 360 0.24 5.32 -6.00
N TYR A 361 0.42 5.80 -4.76
CA TYR A 361 1.20 6.99 -4.45
C TYR A 361 2.33 6.61 -3.50
N GLU A 362 3.54 6.59 -4.02
CA GLU A 362 4.75 6.38 -3.23
C GLU A 362 5.33 7.75 -2.87
N LEU A 363 5.12 8.19 -1.63
CA LEU A 363 5.63 9.45 -1.12
C LEU A 363 7.14 9.35 -0.90
N ALA A 364 7.87 10.34 -1.39
CA ALA A 364 9.32 10.41 -1.30
C ALA A 364 9.76 11.77 -0.77
N GLU A 365 10.79 11.79 0.08
CA GLU A 365 11.41 13.03 0.51
C GLU A 365 11.94 13.83 -0.71
N SER A 366 11.61 15.12 -0.77
CA SER A 366 12.16 16.00 -1.82
C SER A 366 13.67 16.20 -1.59
N GLY A 367 14.41 16.41 -2.67
CA GLY A 367 15.83 16.76 -2.56
C GLY A 367 16.06 18.26 -2.33
N VAL A 368 17.33 18.62 -2.19
CA VAL A 368 17.85 20.00 -2.23
C VAL A 368 18.65 20.19 -3.50
N LYS A 369 18.45 21.32 -4.18
CA LYS A 369 19.15 21.60 -5.41
C LYS A 369 20.42 22.42 -5.14
N VAL A 370 21.57 21.85 -5.50
CA VAL A 370 22.89 22.47 -5.39
C VAL A 370 23.69 22.15 -6.64
N ASN A 371 24.19 23.20 -7.29
CA ASN A 371 24.90 23.19 -8.54
C ASN A 371 24.16 22.43 -9.65
N GLY A 372 22.86 22.71 -9.81
CA GLY A 372 22.01 22.11 -10.83
C GLY A 372 21.65 20.63 -10.58
N LYS A 373 22.07 20.05 -9.46
CA LYS A 373 21.78 18.65 -9.08
C LYS A 373 20.88 18.58 -7.87
N ILE A 374 19.93 17.64 -7.89
CA ILE A 374 19.03 17.38 -6.77
C ILE A 374 19.66 16.31 -5.88
N TRP A 375 20.13 16.73 -4.71
CA TRP A 375 20.74 15.88 -3.70
C TRP A 375 19.71 15.46 -2.66
N ALA A 376 19.85 14.26 -2.11
CA ALA A 376 19.07 13.87 -0.94
C ALA A 376 19.39 14.77 0.26
N ARG A 377 18.36 15.14 1.03
CA ARG A 377 18.48 15.99 2.23
C ARG A 377 19.31 15.35 3.33
N THR A 378 19.22 14.04 3.46
CA THR A 378 19.97 13.28 4.49
C THR A 378 20.71 12.09 3.87
N ASN A 379 21.52 11.42 4.68
CA ASN A 379 22.24 10.23 4.25
C ASN A 379 21.29 9.05 4.12
N ALA A 380 21.53 8.20 3.12
CA ALA A 380 20.86 6.91 3.05
C ALA A 380 21.25 6.07 4.27
N VAL A 381 20.30 5.30 4.79
CA VAL A 381 20.45 4.41 5.94
C VAL A 381 19.58 3.17 5.74
N TYR A 382 20.03 2.06 6.32
CA TYR A 382 19.21 0.87 6.42
C TYR A 382 18.26 1.01 7.60
N LEU A 383 16.96 0.99 7.32
CA LEU A 383 15.87 1.01 8.28
C LEU A 383 15.53 -0.44 8.63
N ASN A 384 16.03 -0.90 9.77
CA ASN A 384 15.60 -2.16 10.35
C ASN A 384 14.44 -1.85 11.29
N ASP A 385 13.20 -2.09 10.86
CA ASP A 385 12.03 -1.96 11.74
C ASP A 385 11.47 -3.36 12.00
N PRO A 386 11.50 -3.86 13.25
CA PRO A 386 11.02 -5.20 13.59
C PRO A 386 9.51 -5.35 13.36
N THR A 387 8.77 -4.24 13.21
CA THR A 387 7.34 -4.24 12.87
C THR A 387 7.07 -4.31 11.37
N LEU A 388 8.06 -3.99 10.52
CA LEU A 388 7.90 -4.02 9.07
C LEU A 388 8.15 -5.40 8.45
N LYS A 389 8.73 -6.36 9.20
CA LYS A 389 9.21 -7.69 8.72
C LYS A 389 10.24 -7.66 7.59
N ASP A 390 10.26 -6.59 6.80
CA ASP A 390 11.22 -6.27 5.77
C ASP A 390 12.03 -5.06 6.21
N SER A 391 13.34 -5.18 6.06
CA SER A 391 14.20 -4.01 6.18
C SER A 391 14.18 -3.20 4.90
N LEU A 392 14.25 -1.88 5.05
CA LEU A 392 14.07 -0.93 3.96
C LEU A 392 15.30 -0.01 3.86
N MET A 393 15.71 0.32 2.64
CA MET A 393 16.64 1.43 2.44
C MET A 393 15.86 2.75 2.39
N GLY A 394 16.23 3.71 3.23
CA GLY A 394 15.57 5.00 3.35
C GLY A 394 16.57 6.10 3.68
N PHE A 395 16.04 7.25 4.09
CA PHE A 395 16.84 8.39 4.50
C PHE A 395 16.83 8.54 6.02
N ALA A 396 17.96 8.99 6.57
CA ALA A 396 18.04 9.27 8.00
C ALA A 396 16.98 10.34 8.36
N PRO A 397 16.19 10.12 9.42
CA PRO A 397 15.15 11.05 9.85
C PRO A 397 15.74 12.42 10.23
N LEU A 398 16.93 12.42 10.84
CA LEU A 398 17.70 13.57 11.28
C LEU A 398 19.16 13.43 10.77
N VAL A 399 19.75 14.50 10.23
CA VAL A 399 21.15 14.48 9.74
C VAL A 399 22.16 14.71 10.86
N ASP A 400 21.74 15.43 11.89
CA ASP A 400 22.55 15.95 12.99
C ASP A 400 22.53 15.06 14.24
N LYS A 401 21.63 14.07 14.26
CA LYS A 401 21.55 13.03 15.28
C LYS A 401 21.84 11.72 14.58
N GLY A 402 23.10 11.28 14.65
CA GLY A 402 23.44 10.01 14.04
C GLY A 402 22.77 8.85 14.81
N PRO A 403 22.56 7.70 14.14
CA PRO A 403 21.98 6.55 14.79
C PRO A 403 22.96 5.91 15.80
N PHE A 404 22.53 5.79 17.05
CA PHE A 404 23.28 5.06 18.07
C PHE A 404 23.43 3.57 17.66
N ILE A 405 24.67 3.14 17.39
CA ILE A 405 24.98 1.74 17.03
C ILE A 405 25.34 0.96 18.29
N ASN A 406 24.42 0.85 19.25
CA ASN A 406 24.59 -0.06 20.39
C ASN A 406 24.07 -1.45 20.01
N GLY A 407 24.82 -2.21 19.20
CA GLY A 407 24.70 -3.68 19.00
C GLY A 407 23.34 -4.28 18.58
N ARG A 408 22.27 -3.49 18.52
CA ARG A 408 20.88 -3.80 18.15
C ARG A 408 20.27 -2.62 17.37
N GLY A 409 21.12 -1.87 16.66
CA GLY A 409 20.74 -0.61 16.00
C GLY A 409 19.71 -0.82 14.90
N TYR A 410 18.60 -0.09 14.98
CA TYR A 410 17.55 -0.05 13.96
C TYR A 410 17.92 0.80 12.74
N TYR A 411 19.01 1.56 12.85
CA TYR A 411 19.60 2.33 11.77
C TYR A 411 21.08 2.00 11.70
N THR A 412 21.53 1.45 10.58
CA THR A 412 22.95 1.27 10.31
C THR A 412 23.35 2.20 9.18
N PRO A 413 24.50 2.90 9.27
CA PRO A 413 25.14 3.48 8.10
C PRO A 413 25.21 2.40 7.03
N VAL A 414 24.93 2.78 5.78
CA VAL A 414 24.76 1.82 4.68
C VAL A 414 25.94 0.88 4.52
N TYR A 415 27.14 1.28 4.96
CA TYR A 415 28.27 0.41 4.77
C TYR A 415 29.38 0.40 5.83
N HIS A 416 29.80 -0.83 6.11
CA HIS A 416 30.97 -1.22 6.87
C HIS A 416 31.73 -2.30 6.09
N LEU A 417 33.01 -2.07 5.74
CA LEU A 417 33.86 -3.08 5.07
C LEU A 417 34.51 -4.08 6.05
N GLY A 418 34.13 -4.10 7.35
CA GLY A 418 34.75 -4.92 8.39
C GLY A 418 33.80 -5.94 9.06
N PRO A 419 34.32 -6.82 9.95
CA PRO A 419 33.55 -7.87 10.60
C PRO A 419 32.77 -7.31 11.80
N LEU A 420 31.79 -6.45 11.56
CA LEU A 420 30.73 -6.22 12.52
C LEU A 420 29.62 -7.20 12.21
N ASN A 421 29.41 -8.17 13.10
CA ASN A 421 28.28 -9.10 13.11
C ASN A 421 26.95 -8.36 13.34
N LEU A 422 26.58 -7.46 12.43
CA LEU A 422 25.28 -6.83 12.35
C LEU A 422 24.61 -7.51 11.17
N GLY A 423 23.71 -8.47 11.41
CA GLY A 423 23.09 -9.33 10.40
C GLY A 423 22.19 -8.65 9.37
N ALA A 424 22.53 -7.45 8.92
CA ALA A 424 21.93 -6.77 7.77
C ALA A 424 22.70 -7.12 6.48
N PRO A 425 22.03 -7.24 5.33
CA PRO A 425 22.68 -7.35 4.03
C PRO A 425 23.52 -6.10 3.78
N LEU A 426 24.84 -6.27 3.74
CA LEU A 426 25.80 -5.23 3.42
C LEU A 426 25.75 -4.98 1.91
N HIS A 427 25.10 -3.90 1.47
CA HIS A 427 25.07 -3.53 0.04
C HIS A 427 26.39 -2.90 -0.38
N ASN A 428 27.18 -3.59 -1.20
CA ASN A 428 28.54 -3.17 -1.54
C ASN A 428 28.62 -2.48 -2.90
N PRO A 429 28.81 -1.15 -2.98
CA PRO A 429 29.01 -0.48 -4.25
C PRO A 429 30.30 -0.85 -4.95
N ALA A 430 31.32 -1.28 -4.20
CA ALA A 430 32.54 -1.83 -4.81
C ALA A 430 32.28 -3.20 -5.48
N ALA A 431 31.15 -3.86 -5.18
CA ALA A 431 30.66 -5.04 -5.89
C ALA A 431 29.67 -4.70 -7.03
N GLY A 432 29.56 -3.41 -7.39
CA GLY A 432 28.67 -2.92 -8.46
C GLY A 432 27.27 -2.53 -8.01
N GLU A 433 26.92 -2.71 -6.73
CA GLU A 433 25.59 -2.36 -6.22
C GLU A 433 25.41 -0.84 -6.10
N ASP A 434 24.20 -0.33 -6.34
CA ASP A 434 23.88 1.07 -6.06
C ASP A 434 22.89 1.12 -4.88
N PRO A 435 23.35 1.40 -3.64
CA PRO A 435 22.48 1.46 -2.48
C PRO A 435 21.48 2.60 -2.56
N CYS A 436 21.79 3.67 -3.31
CA CYS A 436 20.82 4.73 -3.55
C CYS A 436 19.69 4.26 -4.46
N ALA A 437 19.95 3.37 -5.42
CA ALA A 437 18.88 2.78 -6.25
C ALA A 437 17.88 1.93 -5.45
N LEU A 438 18.30 1.44 -4.27
CA LEU A 438 17.45 0.67 -3.35
C LEU A 438 16.64 1.55 -2.40
N VAL A 439 17.00 2.84 -2.24
CA VAL A 439 16.23 3.79 -1.42
C VAL A 439 14.81 3.84 -1.95
N TYR A 440 13.84 3.62 -1.08
CA TYR A 440 12.44 3.66 -1.48
C TYR A 440 11.97 5.12 -1.71
N PRO A 441 11.14 5.38 -2.74
CA PRO A 441 10.77 4.47 -3.83
C PRO A 441 11.96 4.11 -4.72
N GLN A 442 12.12 2.82 -5.02
CA GLN A 442 13.30 2.33 -5.75
C GLN A 442 13.43 2.99 -7.13
N GLY A 443 14.70 3.19 -7.53
CA GLY A 443 15.06 3.71 -8.85
C GLY A 443 14.97 5.23 -9.02
N ILE A 444 14.56 6.00 -8.00
CA ILE A 444 14.52 7.48 -8.11
C ILE A 444 15.81 8.15 -7.63
N TRP A 445 16.69 7.40 -6.97
CA TRP A 445 17.97 7.87 -6.45
C TRP A 445 19.09 7.02 -7.01
N ARG A 446 20.28 7.59 -7.11
CA ARG A 446 21.51 6.91 -7.51
C ARG A 446 22.70 7.44 -6.74
N LEU A 447 23.80 6.68 -6.78
CA LEU A 447 25.08 7.21 -6.32
C LEU A 447 25.47 8.44 -7.14
N PRO A 448 26.07 9.46 -6.51
CA PRO A 448 26.66 10.58 -7.21
C PRO A 448 27.82 10.09 -8.07
N THR A 449 28.14 10.85 -9.11
CA THR A 449 29.35 10.66 -9.90
C THR A 449 30.53 11.42 -9.32
N GLN A 450 31.75 11.07 -9.71
CA GLN A 450 32.96 11.84 -9.36
C GLN A 450 32.81 13.33 -9.74
N ALA A 451 32.37 13.59 -10.97
CA ALA A 451 32.20 14.95 -11.49
C ALA A 451 31.20 15.78 -10.66
N GLU A 452 30.13 15.15 -10.17
CA GLU A 452 29.13 15.83 -9.33
C GLU A 452 29.71 16.26 -7.97
N PHE A 453 30.62 15.46 -7.39
CA PHE A 453 31.33 15.85 -6.17
C PHE A 453 32.42 16.90 -6.43
N GLU A 454 33.17 16.76 -7.53
CA GLU A 454 34.19 17.75 -7.91
C GLU A 454 33.57 19.12 -8.17
N ALA A 455 32.35 19.14 -8.71
CA ALA A 455 31.59 20.36 -8.93
C ALA A 455 31.13 21.03 -7.62
N LEU A 456 31.19 20.36 -6.46
CA LEU A 456 30.95 20.98 -5.15
C LEU A 456 32.20 21.67 -4.58
N LEU A 457 33.40 21.21 -4.94
CA LEU A 457 34.67 21.71 -4.40
C LEU A 457 34.90 23.22 -4.56
N PRO A 458 34.57 23.87 -5.70
CA PRO A 458 34.77 25.31 -5.85
C PRO A 458 33.63 26.14 -5.22
N LEU A 459 32.55 25.51 -4.76
CA LEU A 459 31.41 26.23 -4.21
C LEU A 459 31.73 26.78 -2.82
N SER A 460 31.12 27.92 -2.51
CA SER A 460 31.14 28.44 -1.14
C SER A 460 30.40 27.49 -0.22
N SER A 461 31.03 27.16 0.91
CA SER A 461 30.49 26.23 1.89
C SER A 461 30.67 26.77 3.31
N THR A 462 29.67 26.57 4.16
CA THR A 462 29.76 26.86 5.59
C THR A 462 30.30 25.64 6.32
N LYS A 463 31.29 25.85 7.18
CA LYS A 463 31.87 24.79 8.02
C LYS A 463 31.15 24.80 9.36
N THR A 464 30.47 23.69 9.66
CA THR A 464 29.64 23.59 10.87
C THR A 464 30.37 22.80 11.94
N THR A 465 30.50 23.42 13.12
CA THR A 465 31.00 22.79 14.34
C THR A 465 30.10 23.14 15.52
N GLU A 466 29.39 22.16 16.07
CA GLU A 466 28.48 22.35 17.21
C GLU A 466 28.79 21.34 18.32
N PHE A 467 28.88 21.79 19.57
CA PHE A 467 29.11 20.92 20.72
C PHE A 467 27.82 20.78 21.53
N MET A 468 27.44 19.55 21.90
CA MET A 468 26.17 19.28 22.59
C MET A 468 26.17 19.65 24.09
N THR A 469 27.34 19.78 24.72
CA THR A 469 27.47 20.23 26.11
C THR A 469 28.57 21.28 26.25
N ALA A 470 28.38 22.23 27.18
CA ALA A 470 29.38 23.25 27.53
C ALA A 470 30.72 22.65 28.04
N THR A 471 30.74 21.34 28.35
CA THR A 471 31.89 20.62 28.90
C THR A 471 32.68 19.76 27.88
N ASN A 472 32.38 19.82 26.58
CA ASN A 472 33.17 19.29 25.45
C ASN A 472 33.09 17.78 25.16
N GLU A 473 31.98 17.10 25.45
CA GLU A 473 31.99 15.64 25.42
C GLU A 473 31.38 14.99 24.18
N THR A 474 30.74 15.75 23.28
CA THR A 474 30.27 15.29 21.96
C THR A 474 30.01 16.49 21.04
N GLY A 475 30.43 16.42 19.77
CA GLY A 475 30.20 17.53 18.83
C GLY A 475 30.12 17.12 17.37
N ILE A 476 29.31 17.88 16.61
CA ILE A 476 28.99 17.68 15.21
C ILE A 476 29.90 18.50 14.32
N PHE A 477 30.50 17.83 13.33
CA PHE A 477 31.34 18.41 12.30
C PHE A 477 30.71 18.14 10.93
N GLY A 478 30.68 19.12 10.05
CA GLY A 478 30.20 18.94 8.68
C GLY A 478 30.42 20.15 7.79
N ILE A 479 30.17 19.96 6.51
CA ILE A 479 30.19 21.02 5.50
C ILE A 479 28.78 21.18 4.95
N GLU A 480 28.31 22.42 4.90
CA GLU A 480 27.03 22.82 4.37
C GLU A 480 27.24 23.64 3.09
N TYR A 481 26.52 23.28 2.03
CA TYR A 481 26.51 24.04 0.77
C TYR A 481 25.20 24.81 0.65
N ALA A 482 25.31 26.06 0.22
CA ALA A 482 24.16 26.89 -0.10
C ALA A 482 23.34 26.29 -1.26
N LEU A 483 22.04 26.51 -1.22
CA LEU A 483 21.13 26.12 -2.29
C LEU A 483 21.38 26.96 -3.56
N ASP A 484 20.94 26.43 -4.71
CA ASP A 484 20.95 27.18 -5.97
C ASP A 484 20.11 28.47 -5.88
N ALA A 485 20.45 29.46 -6.70
CA ALA A 485 19.69 30.70 -6.79
C ALA A 485 18.22 30.42 -7.13
N GLY A 486 17.30 30.97 -6.32
CA GLY A 486 15.85 30.76 -6.45
C GLY A 486 15.29 29.61 -5.63
N GLU A 487 16.13 28.77 -5.03
CA GLU A 487 15.71 27.72 -4.10
C GLU A 487 15.51 28.29 -2.69
N THR A 488 14.51 27.79 -1.97
CA THR A 488 14.23 28.19 -0.59
C THR A 488 14.42 27.05 0.39
N ALA A 489 15.11 27.32 1.49
CA ALA A 489 15.22 26.40 2.61
C ALA A 489 13.82 26.11 3.19
N LEU A 490 13.45 24.83 3.23
CA LEU A 490 12.13 24.40 3.68
C LEU A 490 12.13 24.24 5.20
N SER A 491 11.66 25.25 5.93
CA SER A 491 11.79 25.38 7.38
C SER A 491 11.12 24.26 8.20
N TYR A 492 10.16 23.55 7.61
CA TYR A 492 9.52 22.40 8.24
C TYR A 492 10.40 21.14 8.27
N TYR A 493 11.47 21.10 7.47
CA TYR A 493 12.52 20.09 7.66
C TYR A 493 13.45 20.48 8.83
N PRO A 494 14.05 19.49 9.52
CA PRO A 494 15.10 19.76 10.50
C PRO A 494 16.19 20.65 9.92
N GLN A 495 16.74 21.58 10.70
CA GLN A 495 17.65 22.65 10.24
C GLN A 495 18.72 22.17 9.25
N ARG A 496 19.37 21.05 9.54
CA ARG A 496 20.47 20.50 8.73
C ARG A 496 20.04 19.62 7.56
N SER A 497 18.74 19.44 7.38
CA SER A 497 18.08 18.84 6.21
C SER A 497 17.52 19.91 5.26
N GLN A 498 17.62 21.20 5.62
CA GLN A 498 17.13 22.32 4.80
C GLN A 498 18.11 22.69 3.69
N GLN A 499 19.40 22.42 3.89
CA GLN A 499 20.50 22.62 2.93
C GLN A 499 21.22 21.30 2.63
N LEU A 500 22.18 21.32 1.71
CA LEU A 500 23.04 20.17 1.45
C LEU A 500 24.14 20.09 2.52
N PHE A 501 23.89 19.29 3.56
CA PHE A 501 24.82 19.10 4.67
C PHE A 501 25.48 17.71 4.63
N PHE A 502 26.81 17.71 4.62
CA PHE A 502 27.65 16.51 4.71
C PHE A 502 28.27 16.39 6.12
N PRO A 503 27.67 15.61 7.03
CA PRO A 503 28.28 15.34 8.33
C PRO A 503 29.55 14.48 8.20
N LEU A 504 30.53 14.66 9.09
CA LEU A 504 31.73 13.82 9.09
C LEU A 504 31.46 12.51 9.82
N TRP A 505 30.93 11.53 9.09
CA TRP A 505 30.71 10.15 9.53
C TRP A 505 31.81 9.25 8.95
N GLY A 506 32.89 9.04 9.69
CA GLY A 506 34.03 8.26 9.23
C GLY A 506 35.01 7.88 10.34
N LYS A 507 36.16 8.54 10.39
CA LYS A 507 37.27 8.20 11.30
C LYS A 507 37.71 9.40 12.12
N TRP A 508 38.31 9.13 13.26
CA TRP A 508 39.13 10.10 13.96
C TRP A 508 40.49 9.49 14.34
N THR A 509 41.52 10.33 14.35
CA THR A 509 42.91 9.91 14.60
C THR A 509 43.38 10.48 15.93
N ARG A 510 44.17 9.71 16.70
CA ARG A 510 44.84 10.19 17.91
C ARG A 510 46.27 10.67 17.64
N PRO A 511 46.85 11.52 18.51
CA PRO A 511 48.30 11.76 18.53
C PRO A 511 49.05 10.41 18.57
N GLY A 512 50.03 10.23 17.69
CA GLY A 512 50.72 8.95 17.48
C GLY A 512 50.13 8.04 16.40
N GLY A 513 49.09 8.49 15.66
CA GLY A 513 48.60 7.83 14.44
C GLY A 513 47.61 6.70 14.65
N THR A 514 47.25 6.37 15.90
CA THR A 514 46.21 5.36 16.17
C THR A 514 44.85 5.86 15.67
N GLN A 515 44.37 5.25 14.60
CA GLN A 515 43.04 5.53 14.06
C GLN A 515 41.97 4.79 14.88
N LYS A 516 40.93 5.52 15.31
CA LYS A 516 39.74 4.92 15.89
C LYS A 516 38.53 5.19 15.01
N ARG A 517 37.69 4.17 14.88
CA ARG A 517 36.45 4.23 14.13
C ARG A 517 35.47 5.15 14.85
N ILE A 518 34.68 5.94 14.11
CA ILE A 518 33.45 6.53 14.65
C ILE A 518 32.42 5.38 14.66
N VAL A 519 32.37 4.64 15.77
CA VAL A 519 31.53 3.43 15.91
C VAL A 519 30.10 3.75 16.30
N ASN A 520 29.84 4.93 16.86
CA ASN A 520 28.51 5.42 17.13
C ASN A 520 28.11 6.31 15.97
N GLY A 521 27.19 5.86 15.13
CA GLY A 521 26.64 6.63 14.01
C GLY A 521 26.24 7.99 14.54
N GLY A 522 27.02 9.00 14.22
CA GLY A 522 27.07 10.13 15.10
C GLY A 522 28.26 10.97 14.73
N CYS A 523 27.93 12.13 14.21
CA CYS A 523 28.62 13.37 14.49
C CYS A 523 28.79 13.65 16.00
N HIS A 524 29.16 12.65 16.79
CA HIS A 524 29.31 12.68 18.24
C HIS A 524 30.66 12.04 18.53
N VAL A 525 31.73 12.73 18.14
CA VAL A 525 33.07 12.36 18.60
C VAL A 525 33.11 12.70 20.08
N SER A 526 33.33 11.71 20.96
CA SER A 526 33.60 12.01 22.37
C SER A 526 34.98 12.67 22.47
N VAL A 527 35.00 13.99 22.42
CA VAL A 527 36.21 14.83 22.50
C VAL A 527 36.59 15.11 23.95
N THR A 528 36.59 14.07 24.80
CA THR A 528 36.96 14.18 26.22
C THR A 528 38.45 14.46 26.46
N SER A 529 39.31 14.62 25.45
CA SER A 529 40.73 14.89 25.70
C SER A 529 41.46 15.45 24.48
N ASN A 530 42.63 16.04 24.74
CA ASN A 530 43.63 16.58 23.80
C ASN A 530 44.21 15.52 22.82
N ASN A 531 43.43 14.48 22.49
CA ASN A 531 43.84 13.23 21.89
C ASN A 531 43.09 12.92 20.59
N VAL A 532 42.44 13.90 19.97
CA VAL A 532 42.05 13.82 18.56
C VAL A 532 43.01 14.71 17.79
N THR A 533 43.45 14.30 16.60
CA THR A 533 44.23 15.12 15.69
C THR A 533 43.45 15.45 14.44
N ASP A 534 42.69 14.47 13.93
CA ASP A 534 41.92 14.57 12.70
C ASP A 534 40.53 13.95 12.87
N ILE A 535 39.54 14.53 12.19
CA ILE A 535 38.19 14.01 12.01
C ILE A 535 37.95 13.93 10.51
N SER A 536 37.36 12.83 10.03
CA SER A 536 37.10 12.62 8.60
C SER A 536 35.76 11.97 8.33
N GLY A 537 35.12 12.38 7.24
CA GLY A 537 33.95 11.75 6.64
C GLY A 537 34.25 11.25 5.23
N TYR A 538 33.66 10.11 4.85
CA TYR A 538 33.87 9.47 3.56
C TYR A 538 32.53 9.20 2.90
N TYR A 539 32.37 9.65 1.66
CA TYR A 539 31.15 9.49 0.87
C TYR A 539 31.45 8.77 -0.43
N TRP A 540 30.69 7.74 -0.76
CA TRP A 540 30.91 7.05 -2.03
C TRP A 540 30.36 7.81 -3.23
N PHE A 541 31.08 7.65 -4.34
CA PHE A 541 30.60 7.98 -5.67
C PHE A 541 30.97 6.89 -6.66
N ARG A 542 30.31 6.93 -7.82
CA ARG A 542 30.57 6.04 -8.94
C ARG A 542 31.44 6.73 -10.00
N ASN A 543 32.48 6.05 -10.44
CA ASN A 543 33.32 6.46 -11.55
C ASN A 543 32.68 6.07 -12.90
N PRO A 544 33.07 6.71 -14.01
CA PRO A 544 32.59 6.35 -15.34
C PRO A 544 32.87 4.90 -15.74
N ASP A 545 33.94 4.30 -15.21
CA ASP A 545 34.32 2.90 -15.43
C ASP A 545 33.55 1.89 -14.56
N GLY A 546 32.61 2.36 -13.73
CA GLY A 546 31.82 1.54 -12.82
C GLY A 546 32.48 1.27 -11.46
N SER A 547 33.75 1.66 -11.27
CA SER A 547 34.42 1.56 -9.98
C SER A 547 33.91 2.60 -8.98
N THR A 548 34.24 2.42 -7.71
CA THR A 548 33.91 3.38 -6.64
C THR A 548 35.07 4.32 -6.35
N GLY A 549 34.75 5.55 -6.02
CA GLY A 549 35.66 6.49 -5.40
C GLY A 549 35.06 7.07 -4.13
N GLN A 550 35.80 7.94 -3.46
CA GLN A 550 35.36 8.57 -2.23
C GLN A 550 35.57 10.08 -2.23
N PHE A 551 34.51 10.79 -1.87
CA PHE A 551 34.55 12.19 -1.49
C PHE A 551 34.92 12.27 -0.01
N HIS A 552 36.11 12.81 0.24
CA HIS A 552 36.74 12.85 1.55
C HIS A 552 36.68 14.26 2.11
N ILE A 553 36.09 14.38 3.28
CA ILE A 553 36.10 15.62 4.07
C ILE A 553 36.95 15.36 5.31
N LYS A 554 37.90 16.25 5.60
CA LYS A 554 38.75 16.16 6.77
C LYS A 554 38.91 17.52 7.43
N THR A 555 38.98 17.54 8.75
CA THR A 555 39.44 18.68 9.54
C THR A 555 40.36 18.21 10.65
N SER A 556 41.36 19.00 11.01
CA SER A 556 42.10 18.76 12.24
C SER A 556 41.34 19.34 13.44
N TYR A 557 41.49 18.70 14.59
CA TYR A 557 40.94 19.19 15.86
C TYR A 557 41.95 18.91 16.95
N VAL A 558 42.73 19.92 17.36
CA VAL A 558 43.84 19.78 18.32
C VAL A 558 43.65 20.80 19.43
N ASN A 559 43.76 20.40 20.70
CA ASN A 559 43.64 21.29 21.86
C ASN A 559 42.38 22.17 21.84
N ARG A 560 41.23 21.61 21.42
CA ARG A 560 39.95 22.33 21.26
C ARG A 560 39.94 23.40 20.16
N ALA A 561 40.96 23.48 19.33
CA ALA A 561 40.99 24.32 18.14
C ALA A 561 40.69 23.48 16.89
N ILE A 562 39.78 23.98 16.05
CA ILE A 562 39.49 23.44 14.73
C ILE A 562 40.54 24.00 13.77
N GLY A 563 41.27 23.12 13.09
CA GLY A 563 42.25 23.55 12.10
C GLY A 563 41.69 23.59 10.69
N ALA A 564 42.59 23.47 9.71
CA ALA A 564 42.22 23.57 8.30
C ALA A 564 41.31 22.42 7.89
N TRP A 565 40.34 22.75 7.04
CA TRP A 565 39.46 21.77 6.41
C TRP A 565 40.01 21.45 5.02
N THR A 566 40.00 20.18 4.67
CA THR A 566 40.34 19.69 3.32
C THR A 566 39.17 18.90 2.78
N VAL A 567 38.80 19.17 1.53
CA VAL A 567 37.74 18.48 0.80
C VAL A 567 38.32 18.06 -0.54
N ASN A 568 38.25 16.77 -0.87
CA ASN A 568 38.77 16.26 -2.13
C ASN A 568 38.10 14.95 -2.55
N THR A 569 38.18 14.63 -3.83
CA THR A 569 37.92 13.29 -4.35
C THR A 569 39.21 12.47 -4.32
N ARG A 570 39.08 11.16 -4.12
CA ARG A 570 40.20 10.20 -4.18
C ARG A 570 39.67 8.80 -4.52
N PRO A 571 40.52 7.87 -5.00
CA PRO A 571 40.14 6.47 -5.18
C PRO A 571 39.61 5.84 -3.88
N ASP A 572 38.76 4.82 -3.98
CA ASP A 572 38.35 4.05 -2.80
C ASP A 572 39.59 3.50 -2.08
N SER A 573 39.63 3.65 -0.76
CA SER A 573 40.76 3.18 0.04
C SER A 573 40.85 1.65 0.10
N GLY A 574 39.74 0.94 -0.16
CA GLY A 574 39.64 -0.50 0.06
C GLY A 574 39.86 -0.92 1.52
N ASP A 575 40.01 0.04 2.44
CA ASP A 575 40.34 -0.23 3.84
C ASP A 575 39.09 -0.76 4.55
N PRO A 576 39.12 -2.00 5.08
CA PRO A 576 37.99 -2.59 5.78
C PRO A 576 37.56 -1.82 7.04
N ASN A 577 38.43 -0.92 7.52
CA ASN A 577 38.18 -0.08 8.69
C ASN A 577 37.56 1.27 8.34
N THR A 578 37.33 1.58 7.07
CA THR A 578 36.67 2.81 6.64
C THR A 578 35.16 2.64 6.68
N ASN A 579 34.49 3.49 7.46
CA ASN A 579 33.04 3.62 7.43
C ASN A 579 32.69 4.63 6.33
N TYR A 580 31.89 4.18 5.37
CA TYR A 580 31.38 5.02 4.30
C TYR A 580 29.96 5.44 4.59
N THR A 581 29.69 6.68 4.22
CA THR A 581 28.35 7.25 4.21
C THR A 581 27.86 7.33 2.79
N VAL A 582 26.56 7.15 2.60
CA VAL A 582 25.94 7.23 1.29
C VAL A 582 25.08 8.48 1.23
N ARG A 583 25.43 9.40 0.33
CA ARG A 583 24.61 10.55 -0.03
C ARG A 583 24.14 10.33 -1.45
N CYS A 584 22.84 10.45 -1.70
CA CYS A 584 22.26 10.16 -3.01
C CYS A 584 22.00 11.42 -3.83
N VAL A 585 22.00 11.25 -5.16
CA VAL A 585 21.56 12.24 -6.14
C VAL A 585 20.37 11.66 -6.91
N ARG A 586 19.43 12.51 -7.30
CA ARG A 586 18.25 12.10 -8.10
C ARG A 586 18.71 11.39 -9.38
N ALA A 587 18.11 10.24 -9.67
CA ALA A 587 18.25 9.58 -10.96
C ALA A 587 17.40 10.37 -11.97
N LEU A 588 18.05 10.95 -12.98
CA LEU A 588 17.38 11.74 -14.02
C LEU A 588 16.74 10.83 -15.07
#